data_AF-A0A6H0ZIQ2-F1
#
_entry.id   AF-A0A6H0ZIQ2-F1
#
_cell.length_a   1.000
_cell.length_b   1.000
_cell.length_c   1.000
_cell.angle_alpha   90.00
_cell.angle_beta   90.00
_cell.angle_gamma   90.00
#
_symmetry.space_group_name_H-M   'P 1'
#
loop_
_entity.id
_entity.type
_entity.pdbx_description
1 polymer ?
#
loop_
_entity_poly.entity_id
_entity_poly.type
_entity_poly.pdbx_seq_one_letter_code
_entity_poly.pdbx_strand_id
1 'polypeptide(L)'
;MTFETAYKALSEWQTLIGAVLALVAALWTVHEMRKQTRGNDTRHLNELLRKKLAARAQMPDALSEMSEYVRKSCEYLVSGAAKPAAPVGATSTLKAVIEHIDTKEAEKTFELISWYQVQHARLMGSENPKAAEKADLLYDAALLQAKVNRLFDYARNEPEEPLPDQLSQEELIGSLKNAVTVMVWATKNAELVQVIEKIKSRHASKKRK
;
A
#
# COMPACT_ATOMS: atom_id res chain seq x y z
N MET A 1 -72.92 32.31 -19.08
CA MET A 1 -71.55 32.60 -18.61
C MET A 1 -70.70 32.77 -19.86
N THR A 2 -70.40 34.00 -20.25
CA THR A 2 -69.78 34.31 -21.54
C THR A 2 -68.29 33.96 -21.49
N PHE A 3 -67.76 33.45 -22.59
CA PHE A 3 -66.35 33.04 -22.75
C PHE A 3 -65.37 34.14 -22.28
N GLU A 4 -65.76 35.42 -22.45
CA GLU A 4 -65.01 36.59 -21.98
C GLU A 4 -64.89 36.72 -20.46
N THR A 5 -65.93 36.37 -19.69
CA THR A 5 -65.88 36.42 -18.21
C THR A 5 -64.98 35.33 -17.65
N ALA A 6 -64.99 34.15 -18.25
CA ALA A 6 -64.06 33.07 -17.91
C ALA A 6 -62.62 33.42 -18.29
N TYR A 7 -62.41 34.06 -19.44
CA TYR A 7 -61.08 34.49 -19.91
C TYR A 7 -60.47 35.58 -19.01
N LYS A 8 -61.25 36.59 -18.61
CA LYS A 8 -60.79 37.62 -17.65
C LYS A 8 -60.42 37.03 -16.29
N ALA A 9 -61.27 36.15 -15.75
CA ALA A 9 -60.99 35.47 -14.49
C ALA A 9 -59.73 34.60 -14.57
N LEU A 10 -59.50 33.89 -15.69
CA LEU A 10 -58.29 33.10 -15.89
C LEU A 10 -57.03 33.98 -16.03
N SER A 11 -57.15 35.14 -16.70
CA SER A 11 -56.07 36.11 -16.88
C SER A 11 -55.65 36.76 -15.57
N GLU A 12 -56.58 37.05 -14.66
CA GLU A 12 -56.27 37.63 -13.35
C GLU A 12 -55.52 36.64 -12.44
N TRP A 13 -55.77 35.34 -12.59
CA TRP A 13 -55.12 34.27 -11.82
C TRP A 13 -53.87 33.70 -12.50
N GLN A 14 -53.54 34.17 -13.70
CA GLN A 14 -52.42 33.66 -14.51
C GLN A 14 -51.08 33.73 -13.78
N THR A 15 -50.83 34.81 -13.03
CA THR A 15 -49.58 35.00 -12.28
C THR A 15 -49.48 34.04 -11.09
N LEU A 16 -50.59 33.78 -10.40
CA LEU A 16 -50.64 32.83 -9.30
C LEU A 16 -50.45 31.40 -9.79
N ILE A 17 -51.13 31.03 -10.89
CA ILE A 17 -51.00 29.71 -11.51
C ILE A 17 -49.55 29.50 -12.00
N GLY A 18 -48.94 30.51 -12.62
CA GLY A 18 -47.53 30.48 -13.03
C GLY A 18 -46.57 30.28 -11.86
N ALA A 19 -46.79 30.97 -10.73
CA ALA A 19 -45.98 30.82 -9.53
C ALA A 19 -46.11 29.42 -8.89
N VAL A 20 -47.33 28.86 -8.84
CA VAL A 20 -47.57 27.50 -8.32
C VAL A 20 -46.91 26.45 -9.21
N LEU A 21 -47.03 26.58 -10.54
CA LEU A 21 -46.36 25.68 -11.49
C LEU A 21 -44.85 25.75 -11.37
N ALA A 22 -44.28 26.96 -11.21
CA ALA A 22 -42.86 27.15 -10.99
C ALA A 22 -42.39 26.48 -9.69
N LEU A 23 -43.17 26.59 -8.60
CA LEU A 23 -42.87 25.94 -7.32
C LEU A 23 -42.91 24.41 -7.44
N VAL A 24 -43.92 23.85 -8.12
CA VAL A 24 -44.02 22.40 -8.36
C VAL A 24 -42.85 21.92 -9.22
N ALA A 25 -42.50 22.64 -10.28
CA ALA A 25 -41.35 22.32 -11.12
C ALA A 25 -40.03 22.37 -10.33
N ALA A 26 -39.86 23.36 -9.44
CA ALA A 26 -38.69 23.46 -8.58
C ALA A 26 -38.60 22.28 -7.59
N LEU A 27 -39.71 21.93 -6.93
CA LEU A 27 -39.78 20.78 -6.01
C LEU A 27 -39.50 19.45 -6.73
N TRP A 28 -40.04 19.27 -7.94
CA TRP A 28 -39.76 18.11 -8.77
C TRP A 28 -38.28 18.01 -9.14
N THR A 29 -37.67 19.13 -9.55
CA THR A 29 -36.25 19.19 -9.89
C THR A 29 -35.38 18.81 -8.69
N VAL A 30 -35.67 19.34 -7.50
CA VAL A 30 -34.94 18.99 -6.27
C VAL A 30 -35.11 17.50 -5.92
N HIS A 31 -36.30 16.94 -6.10
CA HIS A 31 -36.54 15.51 -5.86
C HIS A 31 -35.69 14.63 -6.79
N GLU A 32 -35.69 14.91 -8.09
CA GLU A 32 -34.94 14.13 -9.07
C GLU A 32 -33.43 14.29 -8.87
N MET A 33 -32.95 15.51 -8.57
CA MET A 33 -31.55 15.74 -8.20
C MET A 33 -31.13 14.90 -6.99
N ARG A 34 -31.93 14.86 -5.92
CA ARG A 34 -31.61 14.06 -4.72
C ARG A 34 -31.55 12.57 -5.03
N LYS A 35 -32.41 12.06 -5.91
CA LYS A 35 -32.38 10.67 -6.37
C LYS A 35 -31.11 10.38 -7.19
N GLN A 36 -30.71 11.29 -8.08
CA GLN A 36 -29.49 11.17 -8.87
C GLN A 36 -28.23 11.23 -7.99
N THR A 37 -28.19 12.11 -6.97
CA THR A 37 -27.06 12.18 -6.01
C THR A 37 -26.85 10.84 -5.32
N ARG A 38 -27.91 10.22 -4.78
CA ARG A 38 -27.82 8.90 -4.14
C ARG A 38 -27.33 7.81 -5.12
N GLY A 39 -27.78 7.85 -6.36
CA GLY A 39 -27.31 6.95 -7.42
C GLY A 39 -25.83 7.15 -7.76
N ASN A 40 -25.35 8.40 -7.75
CA ASN A 40 -23.95 8.71 -8.03
C ASN A 40 -23.03 8.32 -6.87
N ASP A 41 -23.44 8.56 -5.62
CA ASP A 41 -22.66 8.18 -4.43
C ASP A 41 -22.44 6.66 -4.37
N THR A 42 -23.50 5.88 -4.63
CA THR A 42 -23.40 4.41 -4.67
C THR A 42 -22.51 3.90 -5.81
N ARG A 43 -22.59 4.51 -7.00
CA ARG A 43 -21.70 4.17 -8.13
C ARG A 43 -20.25 4.50 -7.81
N HIS A 44 -20.01 5.66 -7.20
CA HIS A 44 -18.68 6.10 -6.80
C HIS A 44 -18.07 5.15 -5.76
N LEU A 45 -18.83 4.79 -4.72
CA LEU A 45 -18.39 3.79 -3.73
C LEU A 45 -18.07 2.44 -4.37
N ASN A 46 -18.91 1.96 -5.30
CA ASN A 46 -18.68 0.71 -6.02
C ASN A 46 -17.44 0.77 -6.93
N GLU A 47 -17.11 1.94 -7.48
CA GLU A 47 -15.89 2.15 -8.25
C GLU A 47 -14.65 2.11 -7.34
N LEU A 48 -14.68 2.81 -6.21
CA LEU A 48 -13.60 2.78 -5.22
C LEU A 48 -13.34 1.37 -4.68
N LEU A 49 -14.40 0.61 -4.37
CA LEU A 49 -14.28 -0.78 -3.94
C LEU A 49 -13.63 -1.66 -5.00
N ARG A 50 -14.00 -1.51 -6.28
CA ARG A 50 -13.39 -2.27 -7.37
C ARG A 50 -11.92 -1.92 -7.56
N LYS A 51 -11.57 -0.63 -7.48
CA LYS A 51 -10.17 -0.16 -7.52
C LYS A 51 -9.35 -0.75 -6.37
N LYS A 52 -9.89 -0.74 -5.15
CA LYS A 52 -9.27 -1.36 -3.96
C LYS A 52 -9.04 -2.86 -4.15
N LEU A 53 -10.05 -3.61 -4.59
CA LEU A 53 -9.93 -5.06 -4.81
C LEU A 53 -8.92 -5.39 -5.90
N ALA A 54 -8.94 -4.65 -7.01
CA ALA A 54 -7.98 -4.82 -8.10
C ALA A 54 -6.54 -4.50 -7.64
N ALA A 55 -6.36 -3.44 -6.85
CA ALA A 55 -5.07 -3.09 -6.28
C ALA A 55 -4.55 -4.20 -5.36
N ARG A 56 -5.37 -4.68 -4.43
CA ARG A 56 -4.99 -5.78 -3.52
C ARG A 56 -4.66 -7.07 -4.27
N ALA A 57 -5.39 -7.41 -5.32
CA ALA A 57 -5.13 -8.62 -6.11
C ALA A 57 -3.74 -8.62 -6.79
N GLN A 58 -3.17 -7.45 -7.08
CA GLN A 58 -1.84 -7.31 -7.70
C GLN A 58 -0.70 -7.30 -6.68
N MET A 59 -0.99 -7.04 -5.40
CA MET A 59 0.03 -6.92 -4.35
C MET A 59 0.82 -8.23 -4.12
N PRO A 60 0.20 -9.43 -4.03
CA PRO A 60 0.94 -10.66 -3.74
C PRO A 60 2.06 -10.95 -4.75
N ASP A 61 1.80 -10.72 -6.04
CA ASP A 61 2.79 -10.93 -7.10
C ASP A 61 3.95 -9.93 -6.98
N ALA A 62 3.63 -8.65 -6.76
CA ALA A 62 4.63 -7.61 -6.56
C ALA A 62 5.49 -7.84 -5.29
N LEU A 63 4.87 -8.27 -4.19
CA LEU A 63 5.57 -8.61 -2.94
C LEU A 63 6.46 -9.86 -3.12
N SER A 64 6.05 -10.80 -3.97
CA SER A 64 6.85 -11.99 -4.31
C SER A 64 8.08 -11.62 -5.12
N GLU A 65 7.93 -10.78 -6.15
CA GLU A 65 9.06 -10.24 -6.93
C GLU A 65 10.02 -9.42 -6.03
N MET A 66 9.50 -8.63 -5.09
CA MET A 66 10.32 -7.91 -4.11
C MET A 66 11.09 -8.87 -3.19
N SER A 67 10.45 -9.95 -2.72
CA SER A 67 11.12 -10.98 -1.92
C SER A 67 12.24 -11.67 -2.72
N GLU A 68 12.03 -11.93 -4.00
CA GLU A 68 13.05 -12.49 -4.88
C GLU A 68 14.27 -11.56 -5.01
N TYR A 69 14.03 -10.25 -5.21
CA TYR A 69 15.08 -9.25 -5.20
C TYR A 69 15.88 -9.25 -3.89
N VAL A 70 15.21 -9.35 -2.74
CA VAL A 70 15.87 -9.40 -1.43
C VAL A 70 16.75 -10.66 -1.31
N ARG A 71 16.25 -11.82 -1.72
CA ARG A 71 17.02 -13.08 -1.72
C ARG A 71 18.26 -12.98 -2.60
N LYS A 72 18.13 -12.45 -3.82
CA LYS A 72 19.27 -12.20 -4.73
C LYS A 72 20.26 -11.19 -4.15
N SER A 73 19.79 -10.18 -3.43
CA SER A 73 20.65 -9.23 -2.71
C SER A 73 21.48 -9.93 -1.63
N CYS A 74 20.85 -10.81 -0.84
CA CYS A 74 21.54 -11.62 0.16
C CYS A 74 22.56 -12.57 -0.49
N GLU A 75 22.19 -13.20 -1.61
CA GLU A 75 23.08 -14.11 -2.34
C GLU A 75 24.33 -13.40 -2.89
N TYR A 76 24.17 -12.20 -3.46
CA TYR A 76 25.29 -11.34 -3.85
C TYR A 76 26.22 -11.08 -2.66
N LEU A 77 25.66 -10.64 -1.52
CA LEU A 77 26.45 -10.28 -0.36
C LEU A 77 27.20 -11.49 0.21
N VAL A 78 26.55 -12.65 0.29
CA VAL A 78 27.13 -13.80 0.99
C VAL A 78 28.05 -14.64 0.10
N SER A 79 27.61 -14.91 -1.12
CA SER A 79 28.28 -15.84 -2.06
C SER A 79 29.05 -15.12 -3.17
N GLY A 80 28.91 -13.80 -3.31
CA GLY A 80 29.53 -13.06 -4.41
C GLY A 80 28.90 -13.33 -5.77
N ALA A 81 27.61 -13.70 -5.80
CA ALA A 81 26.84 -13.91 -7.03
C ALA A 81 26.70 -12.61 -7.85
N ALA A 82 25.91 -12.62 -8.94
CA ALA A 82 25.64 -11.40 -9.68
C ALA A 82 24.80 -10.41 -8.84
N LYS A 83 25.03 -9.10 -9.01
CA LYS A 83 24.18 -8.06 -8.41
C LYS A 83 22.72 -8.24 -8.88
N PRO A 84 21.73 -8.10 -7.99
CA PRO A 84 20.33 -8.24 -8.36
C PRO A 84 19.89 -7.10 -9.31
N ALA A 85 19.12 -7.45 -10.33
CA ALA A 85 18.42 -6.46 -11.13
C ALA A 85 17.31 -5.78 -10.31
N ALA A 86 17.04 -4.51 -10.59
CA ALA A 86 15.95 -3.78 -9.94
C ALA A 86 14.58 -4.42 -10.26
N PRO A 87 13.71 -4.67 -9.26
CA PRO A 87 12.36 -5.19 -9.46
C PRO A 87 11.42 -4.07 -9.96
N VAL A 88 11.54 -3.71 -11.24
CA VAL A 88 10.79 -2.62 -11.87
C VAL A 88 9.28 -2.92 -11.84
N GLY A 89 8.89 -4.18 -12.05
CA GLY A 89 7.49 -4.61 -12.00
C GLY A 89 6.90 -4.37 -10.61
N ALA A 90 7.54 -4.94 -9.59
CA ALA A 90 7.13 -4.79 -8.20
C ALA A 90 7.01 -3.33 -7.77
N THR A 91 8.03 -2.52 -8.06
CA THR A 91 8.04 -1.11 -7.64
C THR A 91 7.00 -0.27 -8.36
N SER A 92 6.70 -0.56 -9.63
CA SER A 92 5.63 0.12 -10.36
C SER A 92 4.26 -0.26 -9.80
N THR A 93 4.01 -1.54 -9.57
CA THR A 93 2.75 -2.04 -9.01
C THR A 93 2.53 -1.49 -7.60
N LEU A 94 3.52 -1.59 -6.72
CA LEU A 94 3.41 -1.10 -5.33
C LEU A 94 3.17 0.41 -5.26
N LYS A 95 3.70 1.21 -6.21
CA LYS A 95 3.40 2.65 -6.28
C LYS A 95 1.96 2.93 -6.72
N ALA A 96 1.45 2.14 -7.68
CA ALA A 96 0.09 2.31 -8.19
C ALA A 96 -0.97 1.92 -7.14
N VAL A 97 -0.74 0.85 -6.38
CA VAL A 97 -1.73 0.37 -5.39
C VAL A 97 -1.91 1.32 -4.21
N ILE A 98 -0.90 2.14 -3.86
CA ILE A 98 -0.95 3.12 -2.75
C ILE A 98 -2.19 4.03 -2.85
N GLU A 99 -2.61 4.41 -4.06
CA GLU A 99 -3.75 5.29 -4.28
C GLU A 99 -5.10 4.66 -3.87
N HIS A 100 -5.18 3.33 -3.84
CA HIS A 100 -6.45 2.61 -3.80
C HIS A 100 -6.61 1.72 -2.57
N ILE A 101 -5.55 1.50 -1.79
CA ILE A 101 -5.58 0.68 -0.57
C ILE A 101 -5.87 1.53 0.68
N ASP A 102 -6.06 0.86 1.81
CA ASP A 102 -6.36 1.53 3.08
C ASP A 102 -5.18 2.39 3.53
N THR A 103 -5.46 3.55 4.14
CA THR A 103 -4.44 4.57 4.48
C THR A 103 -3.25 3.99 5.26
N LYS A 104 -3.50 3.12 6.25
CA LYS A 104 -2.42 2.48 7.03
C LYS A 104 -1.54 1.57 6.18
N GLU A 105 -2.14 0.83 5.25
CA GLU A 105 -1.42 -0.09 4.37
C GLU A 105 -0.72 0.65 3.23
N ALA A 106 -1.28 1.78 2.79
CA ALA A 106 -0.64 2.74 1.90
C ALA A 106 0.64 3.31 2.54
N GLU A 107 0.61 3.70 3.81
CA GLU A 107 1.79 4.16 4.55
C GLU A 107 2.86 3.06 4.66
N LYS A 108 2.48 1.84 5.04
CA LYS A 108 3.40 0.69 5.09
C LYS A 108 4.02 0.37 3.71
N THR A 109 3.22 0.45 2.64
CA THR A 109 3.68 0.22 1.26
C THR A 109 4.62 1.33 0.80
N PHE A 110 4.32 2.59 1.13
CA PHE A 110 5.20 3.74 0.89
C PHE A 110 6.54 3.59 1.62
N GLU A 111 6.52 3.19 2.89
CA GLU A 111 7.73 2.91 3.66
C GLU A 111 8.55 1.78 3.03
N LEU A 112 7.91 0.71 2.58
CA LEU A 112 8.57 -0.40 1.90
C LEU A 112 9.34 0.09 0.67
N ILE A 113 8.69 0.87 -0.21
CA ILE A 113 9.32 1.42 -1.41
C ILE A 113 10.49 2.34 -1.05
N SER A 114 10.31 3.21 -0.05
CA SER A 114 11.35 4.13 0.41
C SER A 114 12.59 3.37 0.91
N TRP A 115 12.38 2.31 1.71
CA TRP A 115 13.46 1.46 2.20
C TRP A 115 14.14 0.66 1.09
N TYR A 116 13.36 0.14 0.13
CA TYR A 116 13.91 -0.50 -1.06
C TYR A 116 14.87 0.44 -1.80
N GLN A 117 14.49 1.70 -2.03
CA GLN A 117 15.33 2.67 -2.76
C GLN A 117 16.66 2.92 -2.04
N VAL A 118 16.63 3.05 -0.72
CA VAL A 118 17.84 3.23 0.10
C VAL A 118 18.73 1.99 0.04
N GLN A 119 18.16 0.81 0.25
CA GLN A 119 18.89 -0.46 0.22
C GLN A 119 19.51 -0.71 -1.16
N HIS A 120 18.75 -0.46 -2.24
CA HIS A 120 19.22 -0.63 -3.60
C HIS A 120 20.39 0.32 -3.92
N ALA A 121 20.27 1.60 -3.57
CA ALA A 121 21.34 2.57 -3.78
C ALA A 121 22.63 2.17 -3.04
N ARG A 122 22.52 1.73 -1.79
CA ARG A 122 23.67 1.25 -0.99
C ARG A 122 24.30 -0.01 -1.59
N LEU A 123 23.48 -0.97 -2.01
CA LEU A 123 23.94 -2.21 -2.61
C LEU A 123 24.67 -1.97 -3.94
N MET A 124 24.11 -1.10 -4.79
CA MET A 124 24.71 -0.76 -6.08
C MET A 124 26.03 -0.01 -5.93
N GLY A 125 26.13 0.89 -4.94
CA GLY A 125 27.36 1.62 -4.62
C GLY A 125 28.42 0.82 -3.88
N SER A 126 28.11 -0.38 -3.40
CA SER A 126 29.06 -1.25 -2.71
C SER A 126 29.76 -2.20 -3.68
N GLU A 127 31.09 -2.16 -3.70
CA GLU A 127 31.96 -3.10 -4.41
C GLU A 127 32.89 -3.74 -3.38
N ASN A 128 32.82 -5.07 -3.22
CA ASN A 128 33.59 -5.83 -2.22
C ASN A 128 33.48 -5.27 -0.79
N PRO A 129 32.26 -5.25 -0.19
CA PRO A 129 32.05 -4.69 1.14
C PRO A 129 32.92 -5.36 2.22
N LYS A 130 33.47 -4.55 3.12
CA LYS A 130 34.14 -5.07 4.33
C LYS A 130 33.12 -5.75 5.23
N ALA A 131 33.57 -6.62 6.14
CA ALA A 131 32.68 -7.40 7.02
C ALA A 131 31.61 -6.57 7.75
N ALA A 132 31.99 -5.41 8.31
CA ALA A 132 31.06 -4.53 9.01
C ALA A 132 29.98 -3.90 8.10
N GLU A 133 30.37 -3.51 6.88
CA GLU A 133 29.49 -2.94 5.85
C GLU A 133 28.56 -4.03 5.29
N LYS A 134 29.10 -5.22 5.01
CA LYS A 134 28.31 -6.39 4.62
C LYS A 134 27.24 -6.72 5.66
N ALA A 135 27.56 -6.62 6.95
CA ALA A 135 26.57 -6.80 8.01
C ALA A 135 25.49 -5.71 8.04
N ASP A 136 25.81 -4.45 7.71
CA ASP A 136 24.79 -3.39 7.52
C ASP A 136 23.88 -3.70 6.33
N LEU A 137 24.45 -4.11 5.19
CA LEU A 137 23.68 -4.42 3.98
C LEU A 137 22.77 -5.63 4.17
N LEU A 138 23.23 -6.66 4.89
CA LEU A 138 22.40 -7.82 5.27
C LEU A 138 21.30 -7.45 6.26
N TYR A 139 21.58 -6.53 7.18
CA TYR A 139 20.54 -5.97 8.07
C TYR A 139 19.47 -5.21 7.27
N ASP A 140 19.88 -4.36 6.31
CA ASP A 140 18.95 -3.62 5.45
C ASP A 140 18.09 -4.58 4.60
N ALA A 141 18.68 -5.67 4.10
CA ALA A 141 17.96 -6.73 3.38
C ALA A 141 16.94 -7.46 4.28
N ALA A 142 17.31 -7.81 5.52
CA ALA A 142 16.39 -8.43 6.47
C ALA A 142 15.23 -7.51 6.85
N LEU A 143 15.51 -6.21 7.04
CA LEU A 143 14.51 -5.19 7.30
C LEU A 143 13.53 -5.07 6.13
N LEU A 144 14.04 -5.10 4.89
CA LEU A 144 13.23 -5.05 3.69
C LEU A 144 12.33 -6.29 3.59
N GLN A 145 12.87 -7.50 3.80
CA GLN A 145 12.07 -8.73 3.82
C GLN A 145 10.97 -8.69 4.90
N ALA A 146 11.26 -8.15 6.08
CA ALA A 146 10.29 -8.07 7.15
C ALA A 146 9.11 -7.15 6.80
N LYS A 147 9.39 -6.01 6.15
CA LYS A 147 8.34 -5.12 5.63
C LYS A 147 7.50 -5.78 4.54
N VAL A 148 8.12 -6.55 3.65
CA VAL A 148 7.40 -7.34 2.65
C VAL A 148 6.49 -8.37 3.31
N ASN A 149 6.99 -9.11 4.31
CA ASN A 149 6.23 -10.14 5.03
C ASN A 149 4.95 -9.56 5.66
N ARG A 150 5.05 -8.39 6.31
CA ARG A 150 3.90 -7.73 6.96
C ARG A 150 2.79 -7.28 6.01
N LEU A 151 3.07 -7.13 4.71
CA LEU A 151 2.07 -6.74 3.71
C LEU A 151 1.37 -7.94 3.05
N PHE A 152 1.88 -9.18 3.23
CA PHE A 152 1.27 -10.35 2.61
C PHE A 152 -0.11 -10.67 3.16
N ASP A 153 -0.31 -10.57 4.48
CA ASP A 153 -1.60 -10.88 5.11
C ASP A 153 -2.68 -9.92 4.59
N TYR A 154 -2.36 -8.63 4.52
CA TYR A 154 -3.22 -7.62 3.90
C TYR A 154 -3.48 -7.92 2.43
N ALA A 155 -2.43 -8.21 1.65
CA ALA A 155 -2.54 -8.49 0.22
C ALA A 155 -3.42 -9.73 -0.07
N ARG A 156 -3.41 -10.73 0.81
CA ARG A 156 -4.19 -11.97 0.71
C ARG A 156 -5.59 -11.89 1.31
N ASN A 157 -5.95 -10.75 1.90
CA ASN A 157 -7.21 -10.59 2.62
C ASN A 157 -7.38 -11.60 3.78
N GLU A 158 -6.27 -11.88 4.45
CA GLU A 158 -6.25 -12.65 5.68
C GLU A 158 -6.58 -11.74 6.88
N PRO A 159 -7.08 -12.30 7.99
CA PRO A 159 -7.30 -11.53 9.21
C PRO A 159 -5.97 -10.92 9.68
N GLU A 160 -5.89 -9.60 9.74
CA GLU A 160 -4.71 -8.92 10.27
C GLU A 160 -4.61 -9.18 11.77
N GLU A 161 -3.55 -9.85 12.20
CA GLU A 161 -3.17 -9.81 13.60
C GLU A 161 -2.68 -8.39 13.94
N PRO A 162 -3.06 -7.83 15.09
CA PRO A 162 -2.58 -6.53 15.52
C PRO A 162 -1.07 -6.60 15.79
N LEU A 163 -0.29 -6.35 14.75
CA LEU A 163 1.16 -6.29 14.83
C LEU A 163 1.59 -4.95 15.44
N PRO A 164 2.64 -4.94 16.28
CA PRO A 164 3.20 -3.70 16.77
C PRO A 164 3.75 -2.84 15.62
N ASP A 165 3.56 -1.53 15.71
CA ASP A 165 4.06 -0.55 14.71
C ASP A 165 5.56 -0.72 14.44
N GLN A 166 6.32 -1.13 15.47
CA GLN A 166 7.75 -1.41 15.34
C GLN A 166 8.01 -2.90 15.09
N LEU A 167 8.95 -3.17 14.19
CA LEU A 167 9.51 -4.51 13.97
C LEU A 167 10.22 -5.03 15.23
N SER A 168 9.86 -6.24 15.64
CA SER A 168 10.53 -6.93 16.73
C SER A 168 11.86 -7.56 16.28
N GLN A 169 12.72 -7.88 17.25
CA GLN A 169 13.98 -8.57 16.96
C GLN A 169 13.73 -9.97 16.40
N GLU A 170 12.69 -10.65 16.88
CA GLU A 170 12.34 -12.01 16.44
C GLU A 170 11.85 -12.02 14.99
N GLU A 171 11.00 -11.06 14.59
CA GLU A 171 10.56 -10.91 13.20
C GLU A 171 11.73 -10.63 12.25
N LEU A 172 12.69 -9.79 12.66
CA LEU A 172 13.88 -9.49 11.84
C LEU A 172 14.77 -10.72 11.67
N ILE A 173 14.98 -11.49 12.75
CA ILE A 173 15.75 -12.74 12.69
C ILE A 173 15.03 -13.77 11.80
N GLY A 174 13.72 -13.91 11.93
CA GLY A 174 12.90 -14.77 11.07
C GLY A 174 12.98 -14.35 9.61
N SER A 175 12.90 -13.03 9.34
CA SER A 175 12.98 -12.48 7.99
C SER A 175 14.36 -12.66 7.37
N LEU A 176 15.43 -12.51 8.15
CA LEU A 176 16.80 -12.82 7.69
C LEU A 176 16.94 -14.29 7.30
N LYS A 177 16.38 -15.22 8.11
CA LYS A 177 16.37 -16.65 7.78
C LYS A 177 15.56 -16.95 6.51
N ASN A 178 14.47 -16.23 6.26
CA ASN A 178 13.67 -16.39 5.04
C ASN A 178 14.35 -15.78 3.80
N ALA A 179 15.19 -14.76 3.99
CA ALA A 179 15.93 -14.08 2.94
C ALA A 179 17.22 -14.81 2.53
N VAL A 180 17.77 -15.64 3.42
CA VAL A 180 19.03 -16.38 3.21
C VAL A 180 18.71 -17.86 3.01
N THR A 181 19.24 -18.51 1.97
CA THR A 181 19.00 -19.94 1.77
C THR A 181 19.61 -20.79 2.90
N VAL A 182 19.01 -21.94 3.20
CA VAL A 182 19.46 -22.86 4.26
C VAL A 182 20.95 -23.22 4.12
N MET A 183 21.39 -23.41 2.89
CA MET A 183 22.79 -23.71 2.55
C MET A 183 23.74 -22.56 2.92
N VAL A 184 23.33 -21.32 2.71
CA VAL A 184 24.10 -20.14 3.11
C VAL A 184 24.12 -19.99 4.63
N TRP A 185 23.01 -20.27 5.31
CA TRP A 185 22.95 -20.26 6.78
C TRP A 185 23.91 -21.26 7.42
N ALA A 186 24.01 -22.46 6.85
CA ALA A 186 24.91 -23.50 7.30
C ALA A 186 26.39 -23.15 7.07
N THR A 187 26.72 -22.47 5.98
CA THR A 187 28.11 -22.23 5.54
C THR A 187 28.72 -20.95 6.13
N LYS A 188 27.90 -19.95 6.49
CA LYS A 188 28.36 -18.60 6.89
C LYS A 188 27.87 -18.14 8.26
N ASN A 189 27.62 -19.10 9.15
CA ASN A 189 27.05 -18.89 10.49
C ASN A 189 27.76 -17.76 11.28
N ALA A 190 29.10 -17.67 11.24
CA ALA A 190 29.85 -16.63 11.95
C ALA A 190 29.55 -15.19 11.47
N GLU A 191 29.33 -14.98 10.17
CA GLU A 191 28.98 -13.66 9.61
C GLU A 191 27.53 -13.28 9.98
N LEU A 192 26.64 -14.27 10.06
CA LEU A 192 25.23 -14.09 10.39
C LEU A 192 25.01 -13.81 11.89
N VAL A 193 25.86 -14.34 12.76
CA VAL A 193 25.88 -14.00 14.19
C VAL A 193 26.14 -12.50 14.39
N GLN A 194 27.06 -11.90 13.63
CA GLN A 194 27.32 -10.44 13.69
C GLN A 194 26.09 -9.63 13.29
N VAL A 195 25.33 -10.08 12.28
CA VAL A 195 24.07 -9.44 11.88
C VAL A 195 23.03 -9.54 12.99
N ILE A 196 22.90 -10.72 13.62
CA ILE A 196 21.99 -10.92 14.77
C ILE A 196 22.36 -10.00 15.95
N GLU A 197 23.65 -9.85 16.26
CA GLU A 197 24.11 -8.91 17.30
C GLU A 197 23.79 -7.46 16.95
N LYS A 198 23.88 -7.09 15.67
CA LYS A 198 23.51 -5.75 15.17
C LYS A 198 22.00 -5.50 15.25
N ILE A 199 21.18 -6.50 14.95
CA ILE A 199 19.73 -6.45 15.16
C ILE A 199 19.42 -6.21 16.64
N LYS A 200 20.08 -6.98 17.53
CA LYS A 200 19.89 -6.86 18.98
C LYS A 200 20.28 -5.47 19.49
N SER A 201 21.41 -4.92 19.06
CA SER A 201 21.89 -3.62 19.55
C SER A 201 21.01 -2.46 19.08
N ARG A 202 20.61 -2.40 17.80
CA ARG A 202 19.75 -1.32 17.27
C ARG A 202 18.32 -1.33 17.82
N HIS A 203 17.78 -2.49 18.14
CA HIS A 203 16.43 -2.59 18.73
C HIS A 203 16.43 -2.53 20.26
N ALA A 204 17.53 -2.85 20.94
CA ALA A 204 17.68 -2.62 22.39
C ALA A 204 17.73 -1.12 22.73
N SER A 205 18.34 -0.28 21.88
CA SER A 205 18.39 1.17 22.10
C SER A 205 17.04 1.86 21.90
N LYS A 206 16.13 1.27 21.12
CA LYS A 206 14.76 1.79 20.90
C LYS A 206 13.79 1.46 22.04
N LYS A 207 13.99 0.37 22.80
CA LYS A 207 13.18 0.04 24.00
C LYS A 207 13.43 0.95 25.21
N ARG A 208 14.44 1.82 25.17
CA ARG A 208 14.83 2.72 26.27
C ARG A 208 14.34 4.17 26.14
N LYS A 209 13.45 4.46 25.17
CA LYS A 209 12.79 5.77 25.05
C LYS A 209 11.28 5.61 25.12
#